data_AF-M1DGB9-F1
#
_entry.id   AF-M1DGB9-F1
#
_cell.length_a   1.000
_cell.length_b   1.000
_cell.length_c   1.000
_cell.angle_alpha   90.00
_cell.angle_beta   90.00
_cell.angle_gamma   90.00
#
_symmetry.space_group_name_H-M   'P 1'
#
loop_
_entity.id
_entity.type
_entity.pdbx_description
1 polymer ?
#
loop_
_entity_poly.entity_id
_entity_poly.type
_entity_poly.pdbx_seq_one_letter_code
_entity_poly.pdbx_strand_id
1 'polypeptide(L)'
;MARPKVVGRNNPPRYIRRAREFKKDEKKVELARQRKYTNEAREKRRIPIDPNVPTWARSFVNAIRAFGAAQEIDQMIAANLAAEAKAEENNTPGIDAQTDGAID
;
A
#
# COMPACT_ATOMS: atom_id res chain seq x y z
N MET A 1 -13.29 -66.86 -4.18
CA MET A 1 -12.98 -65.41 -4.26
C MET A 1 -14.18 -64.63 -3.76
N ALA A 2 -14.12 -64.10 -2.53
CA ALA A 2 -15.20 -63.27 -1.97
C ALA A 2 -15.22 -61.90 -2.66
N ARG A 3 -16.38 -61.50 -3.22
CA ARG A 3 -16.54 -60.20 -3.89
C ARG A 3 -16.60 -59.09 -2.83
N PRO A 4 -15.77 -58.02 -2.92
CA PRO A 4 -15.83 -56.90 -1.98
C PRO A 4 -17.18 -56.18 -2.11
N LYS A 5 -17.85 -55.94 -0.98
CA LYS A 5 -19.10 -55.18 -0.93
C LYS A 5 -18.77 -53.72 -1.17
N VAL A 6 -19.01 -53.23 -2.39
CA VAL A 6 -18.82 -51.82 -2.75
C VAL A 6 -19.77 -51.00 -1.88
N VAL A 7 -19.22 -50.28 -0.91
CA VAL A 7 -19.93 -49.25 -0.15
C VAL A 7 -20.40 -48.21 -1.17
N GLY A 8 -21.70 -48.23 -1.47
CA GLY A 8 -22.31 -47.32 -2.44
C GLY A 8 -21.98 -45.88 -2.07
N ARG A 9 -21.54 -45.09 -3.06
CA ARG A 9 -21.27 -43.66 -2.90
C ARG A 9 -22.48 -43.01 -2.24
N ASN A 10 -22.30 -42.45 -1.04
CA ASN A 10 -23.33 -41.70 -0.30
C ASN A 10 -23.63 -40.38 -1.02
N ASN A 11 -24.27 -40.48 -2.19
CA ASN A 11 -24.60 -39.35 -3.02
C ASN A 11 -26.02 -38.91 -2.65
N PRO A 12 -26.21 -37.69 -2.12
CA PRO A 12 -27.52 -37.26 -1.66
C PRO A 12 -28.56 -37.34 -2.78
N PRO A 13 -29.84 -37.61 -2.46
CA PRO A 13 -30.93 -37.60 -3.43
C PRO A 13 -30.92 -36.35 -4.32
N ARG A 14 -31.30 -36.51 -5.59
CA ARG A 14 -31.21 -35.44 -6.61
C ARG A 14 -31.91 -34.15 -6.17
N TYR A 15 -33.03 -34.25 -5.45
CA TYR A 15 -33.77 -33.08 -4.97
C TYR A 15 -32.98 -32.24 -3.95
N ILE A 16 -32.20 -32.88 -3.07
CA ILE A 16 -31.34 -32.21 -2.09
C ILE A 16 -30.19 -31.50 -2.81
N ARG A 17 -29.63 -32.12 -3.87
CA ARG A 17 -28.59 -31.50 -4.69
C ARG A 17 -29.12 -30.27 -5.42
N ARG A 18 -30.26 -30.37 -6.11
CA ARG A 18 -30.90 -29.22 -6.76
C ARG A 18 -31.22 -28.09 -5.78
N ALA A 19 -31.79 -28.39 -4.62
CA ALA A 19 -32.09 -27.37 -3.61
C ALA A 19 -30.83 -26.63 -3.12
N ARG A 20 -29.69 -27.34 -3.00
CA ARG A 20 -28.39 -26.73 -2.67
C ARG A 20 -27.84 -25.90 -3.84
N GLU A 21 -28.03 -26.34 -5.08
CA GLU A 21 -27.63 -25.62 -6.29
C GLU A 21 -28.45 -24.32 -6.44
N PHE A 22 -29.77 -24.37 -6.29
CA PHE A 22 -30.64 -23.19 -6.31
C PHE A 22 -30.21 -22.14 -5.28
N LYS A 23 -29.97 -22.55 -4.02
CA LYS A 23 -29.47 -21.62 -2.98
C LYS A 23 -28.10 -21.04 -3.31
N LYS A 24 -27.24 -21.78 -4.02
CA LYS A 24 -25.94 -21.26 -4.47
C LYS A 24 -26.10 -20.27 -5.61
N ASP A 25 -26.99 -20.53 -6.55
CA ASP A 25 -27.22 -19.66 -7.70
C ASP A 25 -27.92 -18.36 -7.30
N GLU A 26 -28.84 -18.40 -6.35
CA GLU A 26 -29.43 -17.21 -5.73
C GLU A 26 -28.35 -16.33 -5.06
N LYS A 27 -27.47 -16.93 -4.26
CA LYS A 27 -26.32 -16.22 -3.67
C LYS A 27 -25.36 -15.65 -4.72
N LYS A 28 -25.16 -16.33 -5.85
CA LYS A 28 -24.33 -15.80 -6.94
C LYS A 28 -24.99 -14.59 -7.61
N VAL A 29 -26.31 -14.64 -7.82
CA VAL A 29 -27.07 -13.53 -8.41
C VAL A 29 -27.05 -12.31 -7.47
N GLU A 30 -27.23 -12.54 -6.17
CA GLU A 30 -27.15 -11.49 -5.17
C GLU A 30 -25.76 -10.86 -5.11
N LEU A 31 -24.70 -11.68 -5.09
CA LEU A 31 -23.32 -11.21 -5.07
C LEU A 31 -22.94 -10.50 -6.37
N ALA A 32 -23.49 -10.92 -7.51
CA ALA A 32 -23.33 -10.21 -8.78
C ALA A 32 -24.01 -8.83 -8.76
N ARG A 33 -25.19 -8.70 -8.14
CA ARG A 33 -25.87 -7.41 -7.94
C ARG A 33 -25.06 -6.50 -7.02
N GLN A 34 -24.55 -7.01 -5.90
CA GLN A 34 -23.70 -6.23 -5.00
C GLN A 34 -22.43 -5.73 -5.68
N ARG A 35 -21.78 -6.57 -6.50
CA ARG A 35 -20.61 -6.18 -7.31
C ARG A 35 -20.93 -5.09 -8.32
N LYS A 36 -22.11 -5.11 -8.96
CA LYS A 36 -22.54 -4.04 -9.88
C LYS A 36 -22.71 -2.71 -9.15
N TYR A 37 -23.44 -2.69 -8.04
CA TYR A 37 -23.66 -1.47 -7.25
C TYR A 37 -22.36 -0.87 -6.68
N THR A 38 -21.45 -1.72 -6.19
CA THR A 38 -20.14 -1.28 -5.69
C THR A 38 -19.23 -0.76 -6.81
N ASN A 39 -19.30 -1.34 -8.02
CA ASN A 39 -18.56 -0.84 -9.17
C ASN A 39 -19.10 0.49 -9.69
N GLU A 40 -20.42 0.69 -9.73
CA GLU A 40 -21.01 1.98 -10.11
C GLU A 40 -20.60 3.11 -9.16
N ALA A 41 -20.60 2.85 -7.85
CA ALA A 41 -20.12 3.80 -6.87
C ALA A 41 -18.62 4.09 -7.02
N ARG A 42 -17.82 3.08 -7.38
CA ARG A 42 -16.38 3.21 -7.62
C ARG A 42 -16.06 3.96 -8.92
N GLU A 43 -16.88 3.75 -9.95
CA GLU A 43 -16.76 4.40 -11.26
C GLU A 43 -17.04 5.90 -11.13
N LYS A 44 -18.06 6.29 -10.35
CA LYS A 44 -18.35 7.70 -10.03
C LYS A 44 -17.25 8.40 -9.22
N ARG A 45 -16.47 7.65 -8.42
CA ARG A 45 -15.35 8.17 -7.63
C ARG A 45 -14.03 8.17 -8.39
N ARG A 46 -13.94 7.49 -9.53
CA ARG A 46 -12.73 7.45 -10.35
C ARG A 46 -12.66 8.71 -11.19
N ILE A 47 -11.52 9.39 -11.12
CA ILE A 47 -11.17 10.43 -12.06
C ILE A 47 -11.22 9.81 -13.47
N PRO A 48 -11.91 10.44 -14.45
CA PRO A 48 -11.98 9.94 -15.81
C PRO A 48 -10.58 9.61 -16.36
N ILE A 49 -10.42 8.38 -16.79
CA ILE A 49 -9.15 7.88 -17.34
C ILE A 49 -9.19 8.10 -18.84
N ASP A 50 -8.43 9.08 -19.34
CA ASP A 50 -8.14 9.19 -20.79
C ASP A 50 -7.58 7.87 -21.37
N PRO A 51 -8.33 7.18 -22.25
CA PRO A 51 -7.89 5.92 -22.83
C PRO A 51 -6.66 6.05 -23.73
N ASN A 52 -6.33 7.26 -24.22
CA ASN A 52 -5.16 7.49 -25.05
C ASN A 52 -3.84 7.53 -24.27
N VAL A 53 -3.90 7.66 -22.94
CA VAL A 53 -2.71 7.70 -22.09
C VAL A 53 -2.45 6.32 -21.50
N PRO A 54 -1.32 5.66 -21.85
CA PRO A 54 -0.95 4.37 -21.30
C PRO A 54 -0.87 4.40 -19.77
N THR A 55 -1.33 3.33 -19.13
CA THR A 55 -1.32 3.21 -17.66
C THR A 55 0.07 3.32 -17.06
N TRP A 56 1.11 2.83 -17.73
CA TRP A 56 2.50 2.94 -17.27
C TRP A 56 3.00 4.39 -17.24
N ALA A 57 2.60 5.22 -18.22
CA ALA A 57 3.02 6.62 -18.29
C ALA A 57 2.44 7.43 -17.11
N ARG A 58 1.21 7.13 -16.70
CA ARG A 58 0.59 7.75 -15.51
C ARG A 58 1.29 7.36 -14.23
N SER A 59 1.59 6.07 -14.07
CA SER A 59 2.33 5.58 -12.91
C SER A 59 3.70 6.23 -12.82
N PHE A 60 4.36 6.45 -13.96
CA PHE A 60 5.65 7.12 -14.03
C PHE A 60 5.57 8.59 -13.60
N VAL A 61 4.58 9.35 -14.09
CA VAL A 61 4.37 10.75 -13.67
C VAL A 61 4.10 10.85 -12.16
N ASN A 62 3.30 9.94 -11.61
CA ASN A 62 3.03 9.90 -10.17
C ASN A 62 4.29 9.57 -9.37
N ALA A 63 5.12 8.65 -9.85
CA ALA A 63 6.39 8.30 -9.23
C ALA A 63 7.37 9.49 -9.22
N ILE A 64 7.48 10.22 -10.33
CA ILE A 64 8.30 11.43 -10.40
C ILE A 64 7.84 12.47 -9.38
N ARG A 65 6.53 12.71 -9.27
CA ARG A 65 5.98 13.65 -8.28
C ARG A 65 6.28 13.22 -6.85
N ALA A 66 6.09 11.95 -6.53
CA ALA A 66 6.37 11.42 -5.21
C ALA A 66 7.87 11.51 -4.86
N PHE A 67 8.73 11.23 -5.84
CA PHE A 67 10.18 11.33 -5.68
C PHE A 67 10.63 12.77 -5.44
N GLY A 68 10.11 13.74 -6.20
CA GLY A 68 10.41 15.16 -5.99
C GLY A 68 10.00 15.64 -4.59
N ALA A 69 8.82 15.25 -4.11
CA ALA A 69 8.36 15.59 -2.77
C ALA A 69 9.22 14.96 -1.67
N ALA A 70 9.68 13.72 -1.86
CA ALA A 70 10.59 13.08 -0.91
C ALA A 70 11.96 13.78 -0.88
N GLN A 71 12.49 14.15 -2.05
CA GLN A 71 13.77 14.85 -2.16
C GLN A 71 13.74 16.22 -1.47
N GLU A 72 12.63 16.95 -1.55
CA GLU A 72 12.46 18.23 -0.85
C GLU A 72 12.53 18.07 0.67
N ILE A 73 11.92 16.99 1.20
CA ILE A 73 12.00 16.67 2.63
C ILE A 73 13.43 16.31 3.03
N ASP A 74 14.13 15.49 2.24
CA ASP A 74 15.52 15.11 2.51
C ASP A 74 16.45 16.35 2.51
N GLN A 75 16.25 17.29 1.59
CA GLN A 75 17.00 18.55 1.55
C GLN A 75 16.75 19.41 2.78
N MET A 76 15.49 19.48 3.25
CA MET A 76 15.15 20.21 4.48
C MET A 76 15.81 19.59 5.71
N ILE A 77 15.81 18.26 5.83
CA ILE A 77 16.48 17.55 6.94
C ILE A 77 18.00 17.81 6.91
N ALA A 78 18.62 17.69 5.73
CA ALA A 78 20.05 17.95 5.57
C ALA A 78 20.43 19.40 5.93
N ALA A 79 19.61 20.38 5.52
CA ALA A 79 19.83 21.78 5.86
C ALA A 79 19.72 22.05 7.36
N ASN A 80 18.72 21.46 8.04
CA ASN A 80 18.56 21.60 9.48
C ASN A 80 19.75 20.99 10.25
N LEU A 81 20.21 19.81 9.82
CA LEU A 81 21.35 19.13 10.45
C LEU A 81 22.66 19.92 10.24
N ALA A 82 22.85 20.52 9.07
CA ALA A 82 23.98 21.40 8.80
C ALA A 82 23.93 22.69 9.64
N ALA A 83 22.73 23.27 9.83
CA ALA A 83 22.55 24.44 10.68
C ALA A 83 22.80 24.14 12.16
N GLU A 84 22.38 22.97 12.65
CA GLU A 84 22.65 22.50 14.01
C GLU A 84 24.15 22.29 14.24
N ALA A 85 24.85 21.61 13.33
CA ALA A 85 26.30 21.42 13.41
C ALA A 85 27.07 22.75 13.41
N LYS A 86 26.64 23.71 12.57
CA LYS A 86 27.17 25.09 12.56
C LYS A 86 26.92 25.81 13.88
N ALA A 87 25.78 25.59 14.52
CA ALA A 87 25.47 26.20 15.82
C ALA A 87 26.34 25.61 16.93
N GLU A 88 26.59 24.30 16.94
CA GLU A 88 27.50 23.67 17.91
C GLU A 88 28.94 24.18 17.79
N GLU A 89 29.45 24.34 16.56
CA GLU A 89 30.81 24.88 16.32
C GLU A 89 30.99 26.30 16.87
N ASN A 90 29.95 27.14 16.79
CA ASN A 90 29.98 28.51 17.30
C ASN A 90 29.82 28.60 18.83
N ASN A 91 29.46 27.51 19.52
CA ASN A 91 29.25 27.48 20.98
C ASN A 91 30.43 26.89 21.76
N THR A 92 31.51 26.46 21.10
CA THR A 92 32.77 26.13 21.76
C THR A 92 33.70 27.35 21.77
N PRO A 93 33.77 28.14 22.86
CA PRO A 93 34.82 29.13 23.00
C PRO A 93 36.16 28.41 23.10
N GLY A 94 37.11 28.76 22.22
CA GLY A 94 38.45 28.17 22.19
C GLY A 94 39.09 28.14 23.59
N ILE A 95 39.41 26.94 24.07
CA ILE A 95 40.16 26.70 25.30
C ILE A 95 41.64 26.64 24.91
N ASP A 96 42.16 27.72 24.34
CA ASP A 96 43.55 27.74 23.89
C ASP A 96 44.11 29.16 23.94
N ALA A 97 44.09 29.76 25.14
CA ALA A 97 44.97 30.87 25.48
C ALA A 97 45.05 31.15 27.00
N GLN A 98 45.57 30.22 27.83
CA GLN A 98 46.17 30.63 29.11
C GLN A 98 47.10 29.58 29.75
N THR A 99 48.30 29.46 29.20
CA THR A 99 49.49 29.09 29.97
C THR A 99 50.62 30.00 29.52
N ASP A 100 50.84 31.08 30.27
CA ASP A 100 52.20 31.52 30.60
C ASP A 100 52.16 32.76 31.51
N GLY A 101 52.98 32.72 32.55
CA GLY A 101 53.29 33.90 33.37
C GLY A 101 53.11 33.73 34.88
N ALA A 102 53.68 32.67 35.47
CA ALA A 102 54.02 32.66 36.89
C ALA A 102 55.52 32.89 37.03
N ILE A 103 55.96 34.16 37.05
CA ILE A 103 57.25 34.58 37.60
C ILE A 103 57.06 35.95 38.29
N ASP A 104 57.58 36.01 39.52
CA ASP A 104 57.73 37.10 40.51
C ASP A 104 56.65 37.25 41.60
#